data_AF-A0A6P0LQA3-F1
#
_entry.id   AF-A0A6P0LQA3-F1
#
_cell.length_a   1.000
_cell.length_b   1.000
_cell.length_c   1.000
_cell.angle_alpha   90.00
_cell.angle_beta   90.00
_cell.angle_gamma   90.00
#
_symmetry.space_group_name_H-M   'P 1'
#
loop_
_entity.id
_entity.type
_entity.pdbx_description
1 polymer ?
#
loop_
_entity_poly.entity_id
_entity_poly.type
_entity_poly.pdbx_seq_one_letter_code
_entity_poly.pdbx_strand_id
1 'polypeptide(L)'
;MSYQKTVDGLSLLRGGGKILERSDKKQVAKDFLSYLVQPQNLETYIHGSQGRFVPVLPKPLADPFWNDGTDPHISVALQLQQTTRLPYQVFTPIYSEVQSQNVWVDTPRSLCDGDSQIYDRP
;
A
#
# COMPACT_ATOMS: atom_id res chain seq x y z
N MET A 1 17.64 -8.01 28.01
CA MET A 1 16.27 -8.38 27.57
C MET A 1 16.35 -8.76 26.10
N SER A 2 16.34 -10.06 25.81
CA SER A 2 16.63 -10.64 24.49
C SER A 2 15.41 -10.52 23.57
N TYR A 3 15.55 -9.85 22.43
CA TYR A 3 14.51 -9.78 21.39
C TYR A 3 14.81 -10.86 20.34
N GLN A 4 14.16 -12.01 20.48
CA GLN A 4 14.19 -13.07 19.47
C GLN A 4 13.49 -12.59 18.21
N LYS A 5 14.27 -12.23 17.19
CA LYS A 5 13.79 -12.14 15.81
C LYS A 5 13.57 -13.57 15.31
N THR A 6 12.33 -14.05 15.43
CA THR A 6 11.85 -15.22 14.68
C THR A 6 11.69 -14.78 13.23
N VAL A 7 12.76 -14.91 12.45
CA VAL A 7 12.76 -14.70 10.99
C VAL A 7 12.27 -15.96 10.28
N ASP A 8 11.03 -16.36 10.56
CA ASP A 8 10.42 -17.50 9.88
C ASP A 8 9.60 -17.05 8.66
N GLY A 9 10.20 -17.25 7.48
CA GLY A 9 9.48 -17.76 6.31
C GLY A 9 8.48 -16.86 5.58
N LEU A 10 8.67 -15.54 5.57
CA LEU A 10 7.73 -14.59 4.90
C LEU A 10 8.39 -13.58 3.96
N SER A 11 9.55 -13.91 3.37
CA SER A 11 10.27 -13.03 2.44
C SER A 11 9.71 -12.99 1.01
N LEU A 12 8.58 -13.65 0.69
CA LEU A 12 8.07 -13.73 -0.69
C LEU A 12 6.77 -12.99 -1.00
N LEU A 13 6.29 -12.09 -0.13
CA LEU A 13 5.19 -11.17 -0.50
C LEU A 13 5.52 -9.76 -0.02
N ARG A 14 6.37 -9.06 -0.78
CA ARG A 14 6.53 -7.60 -0.65
C ARG A 14 5.22 -6.92 -1.09
N GLY A 15 4.24 -6.87 -0.19
CA GLY A 15 3.01 -6.10 -0.35
C GLY A 15 1.76 -6.96 -0.44
N GLY A 16 0.87 -6.83 0.54
CA GLY A 16 -0.55 -7.15 0.39
C GLY A 16 -1.20 -7.83 1.58
N GLY A 17 -0.77 -9.05 1.93
CA GLY A 17 -1.45 -9.85 2.95
C GLY A 17 -0.74 -9.85 4.30
N LYS A 18 -1.44 -9.49 5.38
CA LYS A 18 -0.98 -9.70 6.76
C LYS A 18 -1.87 -10.76 7.43
N ILE A 19 -1.26 -11.83 7.92
CA ILE A 19 -1.94 -12.83 8.76
C ILE A 19 -1.56 -12.55 10.21
N LEU A 20 -2.56 -12.41 11.09
CA LEU A 20 -2.31 -12.19 12.51
C LEU A 20 -1.64 -13.43 13.12
N GLU A 21 -0.54 -13.21 13.83
CA GLU A 21 0.25 -14.30 14.40
C GLU A 21 -0.47 -15.07 15.51
N ARG A 22 -1.40 -14.42 16.22
CA ARG A 22 -2.22 -15.05 17.28
C ARG A 22 -3.49 -15.73 16.76
N SER A 23 -3.68 -15.81 15.45
CA SER A 23 -4.87 -16.45 14.88
C SER A 23 -4.70 -17.97 14.85
N ASP A 24 -5.75 -18.70 15.24
CA ASP A 24 -5.82 -20.15 15.08
C ASP A 24 -6.26 -20.57 13.66
N LYS A 25 -6.62 -19.60 12.82
CA LYS A 25 -7.14 -19.83 11.45
C LYS A 25 -6.13 -19.47 10.35
N LYS A 26 -4.82 -19.54 10.66
CA LYS A 26 -3.74 -19.17 9.72
C LYS A 26 -3.83 -19.90 8.38
N GLN A 27 -4.14 -21.19 8.40
CA GLN A 27 -4.20 -21.98 7.16
C GLN A 27 -5.32 -21.48 6.25
N VAL A 28 -6.53 -21.32 6.78
CA VAL A 28 -7.68 -20.78 6.03
C VAL A 28 -7.38 -19.37 5.52
N ALA A 29 -6.71 -18.53 6.31
CA ALA A 29 -6.30 -17.19 5.86
C ALA A 29 -5.30 -17.25 4.69
N LYS A 30 -4.35 -18.17 4.71
CA LYS A 30 -3.43 -18.40 3.58
C LYS A 30 -4.20 -18.87 2.35
N ASP A 31 -5.07 -19.86 2.51
CA ASP A 31 -5.85 -20.43 1.41
C ASP A 31 -6.74 -19.35 0.76
N PHE A 32 -7.36 -18.49 1.58
CA PHE A 32 -8.16 -17.36 1.10
C PHE A 32 -7.31 -16.33 0.35
N LEU A 33 -6.15 -15.94 0.89
CA LEU A 33 -5.25 -15.00 0.20
C LEU A 33 -4.76 -15.59 -1.12
N SER A 34 -4.41 -16.88 -1.14
CA SER A 34 -4.02 -17.59 -2.36
C SER A 34 -5.16 -17.67 -3.38
N TYR A 35 -6.41 -17.83 -2.94
CA TYR A 35 -7.59 -17.78 -3.79
C TYR A 35 -7.80 -16.37 -4.36
N LEU A 36 -7.76 -15.33 -3.53
CA LEU A 36 -8.04 -13.95 -3.92
C LEU A 36 -7.06 -13.42 -4.96
N VAL A 37 -5.77 -13.76 -4.87
CA VAL A 37 -4.74 -13.27 -5.80
C VAL A 37 -4.74 -13.98 -7.15
N GLN A 38 -5.57 -15.01 -7.35
CA GLN A 38 -5.72 -15.64 -8.67
C GLN A 38 -6.30 -14.61 -9.65
N PRO A 39 -5.79 -14.52 -10.89
CA PRO A 39 -6.17 -13.45 -11.83
C PRO A 39 -7.68 -13.28 -12.00
N GLN A 40 -8.42 -14.37 -12.13
CA GLN A 40 -9.87 -14.35 -12.37
C GLN A 40 -10.66 -13.80 -11.17
N ASN A 41 -10.24 -14.17 -9.95
CA ASN A 41 -10.89 -13.72 -8.72
C ASN A 41 -10.54 -12.26 -8.43
N LEU A 42 -9.28 -11.89 -8.67
CA LEU A 42 -8.81 -10.52 -8.51
C LEU A 42 -9.48 -9.57 -9.51
N GLU A 43 -9.60 -9.98 -10.77
CA GLU A 43 -10.31 -9.26 -11.82
C GLU A 43 -11.77 -9.01 -11.42
N THR A 44 -12.49 -10.07 -11.01
CA THR A 44 -13.87 -9.95 -10.51
C THR A 44 -13.99 -8.93 -9.38
N TYR A 45 -13.08 -8.97 -8.40
CA TYR A 45 -13.04 -8.01 -7.30
C TYR A 45 -12.80 -6.57 -7.79
N ILE A 46 -11.87 -6.38 -8.72
CA ILE A 46 -11.49 -5.08 -9.24
C ILE A 46 -12.62 -4.46 -10.08
N HIS A 47 -13.30 -5.23 -10.93
CA HIS A 47 -14.49 -4.75 -11.65
C HIS A 47 -15.60 -4.37 -10.68
N GLY A 48 -15.83 -5.16 -9.62
CA GLY A 48 -16.77 -4.82 -8.55
C GLY A 48 -16.40 -3.51 -7.82
N SER A 49 -15.11 -3.17 -7.76
CA SER A 49 -14.62 -1.90 -7.21
C SER A 49 -14.70 -0.72 -8.19
N GLN A 50 -15.19 -0.94 -9.41
CA GLN A 50 -15.26 0.06 -10.50
C GLN A 50 -13.86 0.64 -10.82
N GLY A 51 -12.82 -0.19 -10.83
CA GLY A 51 -11.47 0.24 -11.21
C GLY A 51 -10.74 1.13 -10.20
N ARG A 52 -11.24 1.29 -8.98
CA ARG A 52 -10.57 2.08 -7.92
C ARG A 52 -9.19 1.54 -7.52
N PHE A 53 -8.94 0.26 -7.78
CA PHE A 53 -7.67 -0.39 -7.54
C PHE A 53 -7.06 -0.81 -8.87
N VAL A 54 -5.97 -0.16 -9.26
CA VAL A 54 -5.23 -0.58 -10.45
C VAL A 54 -4.52 -1.90 -10.15
N PRO A 55 -4.71 -2.94 -10.97
CA PRO A 55 -4.06 -4.23 -10.75
C PRO A 55 -2.54 -4.08 -10.73
N VAL A 56 -1.90 -4.72 -9.75
CA VAL A 56 -0.43 -4.85 -9.69
C VAL A 56 0.05 -5.95 -10.65
N LEU A 57 -0.79 -6.95 -10.92
CA LEU A 57 -0.48 -8.05 -11.82
C LEU A 57 -0.65 -7.60 -13.28
N PRO A 58 0.25 -8.02 -14.21
CA PRO A 58 0.15 -7.64 -15.62
C PRO A 58 -1.08 -8.21 -16.32
N LYS A 59 -1.52 -9.41 -15.95
CA LYS A 59 -2.57 -10.14 -16.69
C LYS A 59 -3.93 -9.43 -16.65
N PRO A 60 -4.46 -8.97 -15.49
CA PRO A 60 -5.71 -8.21 -15.46
C PRO A 60 -5.65 -6.84 -16.17
N LEU A 61 -4.45 -6.27 -16.39
CA LEU A 61 -4.30 -5.00 -17.12
C LEU A 61 -4.54 -5.14 -18.64
N ALA A 62 -4.60 -6.37 -19.17
CA ALA A 62 -4.93 -6.61 -20.57
C ALA A 62 -6.45 -6.55 -20.86
N ASP A 63 -7.29 -6.46 -19.83
CA ASP A 63 -8.73 -6.36 -20.00
C ASP A 63 -9.13 -5.04 -20.72
N PRO A 64 -10.14 -5.04 -21.60
CA PRO A 64 -10.61 -3.84 -22.29
C PRO A 64 -10.99 -2.70 -21.36
N PHE A 65 -11.46 -2.98 -20.14
CA PHE A 65 -11.78 -1.99 -19.12
C PHE A 65 -10.64 -1.01 -18.84
N TRP A 66 -9.38 -1.45 -18.96
CA TRP A 66 -8.20 -0.61 -18.74
C TRP A 66 -7.74 0.14 -19.99
N ASN A 67 -8.11 -0.34 -21.19
CA ASN A 67 -7.49 0.07 -22.45
C ASN A 67 -8.47 0.67 -23.47
N ASP A 68 -9.78 0.69 -23.17
CA ASP A 68 -10.81 1.20 -24.09
C ASP A 68 -10.75 2.73 -24.30
N GLY A 69 -10.11 3.46 -23.36
CA GLY A 69 -9.98 4.91 -23.40
C GLY A 69 -11.28 5.67 -23.12
N THR A 70 -12.35 4.98 -22.69
CA THR A 70 -13.66 5.60 -22.44
C THR A 70 -13.63 6.44 -21.16
N ASP A 71 -12.93 5.96 -20.12
CA ASP A 71 -12.76 6.67 -18.87
C ASP A 71 -11.42 7.44 -18.84
N PRO A 72 -11.46 8.80 -18.83
CA PRO A 72 -10.25 9.59 -18.76
C PRO A 72 -9.50 9.43 -17.43
N HIS A 73 -10.19 9.07 -16.33
CA HIS A 73 -9.56 8.86 -15.03
C HIS A 73 -8.70 7.60 -15.01
N ILE A 74 -9.20 6.51 -15.61
CA ILE A 74 -8.44 5.26 -15.76
C ILE A 74 -7.19 5.51 -16.61
N SER A 75 -7.35 6.21 -17.74
CA SER A 75 -6.25 6.53 -18.65
C SER A 75 -5.14 7.34 -17.97
N VAL A 76 -5.51 8.37 -17.20
CA VAL A 76 -4.55 9.18 -16.43
C VAL A 76 -3.89 8.36 -15.31
N ALA A 77 -4.66 7.52 -14.60
CA ALA A 77 -4.11 6.66 -13.54
C ALA A 77 -3.04 5.69 -14.08
N LEU A 78 -3.27 5.09 -15.25
CA LEU A 78 -2.29 4.21 -15.90
C LEU A 78 -1.02 4.96 -16.33
N GLN A 79 -1.16 6.18 -16.83
CA GLN A 79 -0.01 7.03 -17.17
C GLN A 79 0.83 7.40 -15.92
N LEU A 80 0.16 7.74 -14.82
CA LEU A 80 0.83 8.00 -13.54
C LEU A 80 1.55 6.75 -13.04
N GLN A 81 0.94 5.57 -13.14
CA GLN A 81 1.58 4.33 -12.69
C GLN A 81 2.88 4.01 -13.44
N GLN A 82 2.98 4.32 -14.74
CA GLN A 82 4.19 4.10 -15.52
C GLN A 82 5.34 5.04 -15.14
N THR A 83 5.02 6.22 -14.61
CA THR A 83 6.00 7.28 -14.28
C THR A 83 6.28 7.38 -12.78
N THR A 84 5.44 6.76 -11.95
CA THR A 84 5.54 6.79 -10.49
C THR A 84 6.62 5.83 -10.00
N ARG A 85 7.52 6.35 -9.17
CA ARG A 85 8.45 5.52 -8.41
C ARG A 85 7.77 5.00 -7.15
N LEU A 86 8.11 3.78 -6.74
CA LEU A 86 7.66 3.27 -5.45
C LEU A 86 8.07 4.26 -4.35
N PRO A 87 7.15 4.63 -3.44
CA PRO A 87 7.49 5.50 -2.34
C PRO A 87 8.59 4.83 -1.50
N TYR A 88 9.56 5.62 -1.05
CA TYR A 88 10.58 5.13 -0.13
C TYR A 88 9.91 4.74 1.19
N GLN A 89 9.87 3.44 1.48
CA GLN A 89 9.26 2.90 2.69
C GLN A 89 10.33 2.67 3.76
N VAL A 90 10.25 3.43 4.86
CA VAL A 90 11.07 3.20 6.06
C VAL A 90 10.24 2.46 7.09
N PHE A 91 10.58 1.20 7.36
CA PHE A 91 9.94 0.41 8.41
C PHE A 91 10.61 0.67 9.74
N THR A 92 10.20 1.75 10.42
CA THR A 92 10.62 2.07 11.78
C THR A 92 9.49 1.86 12.79
N PRO A 93 9.78 1.36 14.00
CA PRO A 93 8.76 1.14 15.03
C PRO A 93 8.11 2.44 15.50
N ILE A 94 8.81 3.57 15.37
CA ILE A 94 8.33 4.90 15.77
C ILE A 94 7.49 5.59 14.70
N TYR A 95 7.34 5.01 13.50
CA TYR A 95 6.67 5.69 12.39
C TYR A 95 5.23 6.11 12.74
N SER A 96 4.51 5.27 13.48
CA SER A 96 3.16 5.57 13.96
C SER A 96 3.12 6.73 14.97
N GLU A 97 4.15 6.86 15.80
CA GLU A 97 4.26 7.96 16.77
C GLU A 97 4.52 9.28 16.04
N VAL A 98 5.49 9.29 15.12
CA VAL A 98 5.79 10.42 14.24
C VAL A 98 4.53 10.87 13.47
N GLN A 99 3.75 9.90 12.94
CA GLN A 99 2.48 10.19 12.28
C GLN A 99 1.44 10.79 13.23
N SER A 100 1.31 10.26 14.46
CA SER A 100 0.36 10.76 15.47
C SER A 100 0.64 12.19 15.90
N GLN A 101 1.91 12.60 15.87
CA GLN A 101 2.37 13.94 16.18
C GLN A 101 2.22 14.92 15.00
N ASN A 102 1.72 14.47 13.84
CA ASN A 102 1.50 15.28 12.63
C ASN A 102 2.73 16.10 12.15
N VAL A 103 3.94 15.68 12.49
CA VAL A 103 5.16 16.47 12.23
C VAL A 103 5.37 16.80 10.75
N TRP A 104 4.93 15.92 9.85
CA TRP A 104 5.02 16.07 8.40
C TRP A 104 4.06 17.13 7.84
N VAL A 105 2.98 17.46 8.57
CA VAL A 105 2.00 18.47 8.18
C VAL A 105 2.33 19.80 8.85
N ASP A 106 2.71 19.76 10.13
CA ASP A 106 2.96 20.96 10.92
C ASP A 106 4.21 21.70 10.48
N THR A 107 5.27 20.97 10.09
CA THR A 107 6.52 21.59 9.66
C THR A 107 6.34 22.44 8.39
N PRO A 108 5.82 21.90 7.27
CA PRO A 108 5.57 22.72 6.08
C PRO A 108 4.57 23.84 6.32
N ARG A 109 3.54 23.63 7.15
CA ARG A 109 2.56 24.66 7.49
C ARG A 109 3.22 25.87 8.16
N SER A 110 4.05 25.64 9.18
CA SER A 110 4.76 26.72 9.87
C SER A 110 5.67 27.54 8.94
N LEU A 111 6.27 26.89 7.92
CA LEU A 111 7.06 27.58 6.90
C LEU A 111 6.19 28.46 6.01
N CYS A 112 4.99 28.01 5.64
CA CYS A 112 4.03 28.81 4.91
C CYS A 112 3.50 29.99 5.73
N ASP A 113 3.34 29.80 7.04
CA ASP A 113 2.81 30.81 7.97
C ASP A 113 3.90 31.80 8.44
N GLY A 114 5.18 31.53 8.17
CA GLY A 114 6.33 32.39 8.52
C GLY A 114 6.89 32.18 9.93
N ASP A 115 6.40 31.17 10.66
CA ASP A 115 6.79 30.87 12.03
C ASP A 115 8.00 29.91 12.05
N SER A 116 9.20 30.47 12.26
CA SER A 116 10.47 29.71 12.27
C SER A 116 10.78 28.96 13.57
N GLN A 117 9.82 28.90 14.51
CA GLN A 117 10.02 28.42 15.90
C GLN A 117 10.17 26.89 16.06
N ILE A 118 10.19 26.10 14.98
CA ILE A 118 10.26 24.63 15.08
C ILE A 118 11.69 24.12 15.37
N TYR A 119 12.73 24.91 15.09
CA TYR A 119 14.12 24.51 15.36
C TYR A 119 14.54 24.61 16.84
N ASP A 120 13.69 25.18 17.71
CA ASP A 120 13.99 25.40 19.15
C ASP A 120 13.24 24.44 20.09
N ARG A 121 12.58 23.39 19.58
CA ARG A 121 11.96 22.37 20.46
C ARG A 121 13.00 21.32 20.89
N PRO A 122 13.12 21.03 22.21
CA PRO A 122 14.11 20.09 22.75
C PRO A 122 13.89 18.64 22.31
#